data_AF-A0A7K7Q0T2-F1
#
_entry.id   AF-A0A7K7Q0T2-F1
#
_cell.length_a   1.000
_cell.length_b   1.000
_cell.length_c   1.000
_cell.angle_alpha   90.00
_cell.angle_beta   90.00
_cell.angle_gamma   90.00
#
_symmetry.space_group_name_H-M   'P 1'
#
loop_
_entity.id
_entity.type
_entity.pdbx_description
1 polymer ?
#
loop_
_entity_poly.entity_id
_entity_poly.type
_entity_poly.pdbx_seq_one_letter_code
_entity_poly.pdbx_strand_id
1 'polypeptide(L)'
;QGQFTLLRDTRTDGSFLVHHFLSFYLRAGCKVCFVALLQSFSHYSIVAQKLGVNLAAAKERGQLVFLEGLKSCLDLLFGAEEQPGQPSPLQFLSTSELRALFDFVRVSLTPADGDSWKGPVLLVDDLSVLLSLGAAPVAVLDFIHYCRMSVCCQLK
;
A
#
# COMPACT_ATOMS: atom_id res chain seq x y z
N GLN A 1 -19.41 -1.72 -1.57
CA GLN A 1 -18.36 -1.76 -2.61
C GLN A 1 -18.09 -0.34 -3.10
N GLY A 2 -16.85 -0.04 -3.51
CA GLY A 2 -16.48 1.29 -3.99
C GLY A 2 -16.28 2.36 -2.90
N GLN A 3 -16.05 1.94 -1.66
CA GLN A 3 -15.90 2.85 -0.53
C GLN A 3 -14.46 3.34 -0.42
N PHE A 4 -14.31 4.65 -0.19
CA PHE A 4 -13.06 5.30 0.17
C PHE A 4 -13.19 5.80 1.60
N THR A 5 -12.27 5.37 2.47
CA THR A 5 -12.25 5.76 3.88
C THR A 5 -10.95 6.50 4.15
N LEU A 6 -11.05 7.77 4.55
CA LEU A 6 -9.91 8.54 5.02
C LEU A 6 -9.90 8.53 6.55
N LEU A 7 -8.81 8.03 7.12
CA LEU A 7 -8.57 8.10 8.55
C LEU A 7 -7.77 9.36 8.85
N ARG A 8 -8.29 10.21 9.73
CA ARG A 8 -7.60 11.40 10.22
C ARG A 8 -7.57 11.33 11.74
N ASP A 9 -6.36 11.42 12.27
CA ASP A 9 -6.12 11.65 13.68
C ASP A 9 -5.48 13.04 13.88
N THR A 10 -5.72 13.64 15.05
CA THR A 10 -5.19 14.96 15.47
C THR A 10 -4.61 14.98 16.89
N ARG A 11 -5.11 14.13 17.81
CA ARG A 11 -4.73 14.14 19.24
C ARG A 11 -4.50 12.73 19.81
N THR A 12 -4.95 11.74 19.04
CA THR A 12 -5.38 10.38 19.30
C THR A 12 -4.85 9.21 18.51
N ASP A 13 -3.60 8.72 18.69
CA ASP A 13 -2.98 7.79 17.72
C ASP A 13 -3.96 6.77 17.09
N GLY A 14 -4.36 7.08 15.86
CA GLY A 14 -5.34 6.33 15.09
C GLY A 14 -4.74 5.17 14.30
N SER A 15 -3.43 4.95 14.39
CA SER A 15 -2.71 3.92 13.61
C SER A 15 -3.25 2.50 13.84
N PHE A 16 -3.81 2.22 15.02
CA PHE A 16 -4.44 0.93 15.34
C PHE A 16 -5.56 0.55 14.36
N LEU A 17 -6.27 1.53 13.78
CA LEU A 17 -7.32 1.29 12.79
C LEU A 17 -6.74 0.69 11.50
N VAL A 18 -5.54 1.10 11.09
CA VAL A 18 -4.87 0.54 9.93
C VAL A 18 -4.56 -0.94 10.17
N HIS A 19 -4.05 -1.30 11.36
CA HIS A 19 -3.85 -2.68 11.76
C HIS A 19 -5.16 -3.48 11.77
N HIS A 20 -6.24 -2.89 12.31
CA HIS A 20 -7.56 -3.51 12.33
C HIS A 20 -8.07 -3.80 10.91
N PHE A 21 -8.03 -2.82 10.00
CA PHE A 21 -8.50 -2.99 8.63
C PHE A 21 -7.64 -4.00 7.86
N LEU A 22 -6.32 -3.99 8.04
CA LEU A 22 -5.42 -4.98 7.43
C LEU A 22 -5.83 -6.40 7.85
N SER A 23 -5.95 -6.66 9.15
CA SER A 23 -6.36 -7.98 9.65
C SER A 23 -7.79 -8.35 9.23
N PHE A 24 -8.71 -7.38 9.23
CA PHE A 24 -10.11 -7.59 8.81
C PHE A 24 -10.20 -8.04 7.35
N TYR A 25 -9.58 -7.32 6.42
CA TYR A 25 -9.67 -7.65 4.99
C TYR A 25 -8.92 -8.93 4.62
N LEU A 26 -7.79 -9.21 5.26
CA LEU A 26 -7.07 -10.47 5.05
C LEU A 26 -7.91 -11.67 5.52
N ARG A 27 -8.58 -11.57 6.68
CA ARG A 27 -9.49 -12.62 7.18
C ARG A 27 -10.76 -12.74 6.33
N ALA A 28 -11.20 -11.64 5.71
CA ALA A 28 -12.33 -11.67 4.79
C ALA A 28 -12.02 -12.40 3.47
N GLY A 29 -10.74 -12.69 3.17
CA GLY A 29 -10.31 -13.34 1.93
C GLY A 29 -10.11 -12.37 0.77
N CYS A 30 -9.87 -11.08 1.04
CA CYS A 30 -9.59 -10.07 0.02
C CYS A 30 -8.10 -10.08 -0.38
N LYS A 31 -7.80 -9.68 -1.61
CA LYS A 31 -6.43 -9.37 -2.06
C LYS A 31 -6.08 -7.97 -1.57
N VAL A 32 -5.01 -7.83 -0.81
CA VAL A 32 -4.63 -6.56 -0.16
C VAL A 32 -3.31 -6.07 -0.73
N CYS A 33 -3.30 -4.87 -1.29
CA CYS A 33 -2.09 -4.10 -1.53
C CYS A 33 -1.94 -3.10 -0.40
N PHE A 34 -0.88 -3.26 0.39
CA PHE A 34 -0.57 -2.37 1.49
C PHE A 34 0.67 -1.55 1.18
N VAL A 35 0.46 -0.25 0.98
CA VAL A 35 1.52 0.76 0.88
C VAL A 35 1.79 1.29 2.29
N ALA A 36 2.78 0.70 2.96
CA ALA A 36 3.23 1.12 4.28
C ALA A 36 4.38 2.11 4.11
N LEU A 37 4.05 3.39 4.08
CA LEU A 37 4.99 4.49 3.98
C LEU A 37 5.79 4.66 5.26
N LEU A 38 5.18 4.53 6.44
CA LEU A 38 5.83 4.89 7.71
C LEU A 38 6.43 3.72 8.48
N GLN A 39 5.76 2.57 8.56
CA GLN A 39 6.19 1.45 9.41
C GLN A 39 6.68 0.24 8.59
N SER A 40 7.59 -0.54 9.16
CA SER A 40 8.16 -1.72 8.50
C SER A 40 7.19 -2.91 8.46
N PHE A 41 7.45 -3.85 7.56
CA PHE A 41 6.71 -5.11 7.49
C PHE A 41 6.77 -5.86 8.84
N SER A 42 7.94 -5.88 9.49
CA SER A 42 8.12 -6.53 10.79
C SER A 42 7.21 -5.93 11.86
N HIS A 43 7.06 -4.61 11.90
CA HIS A 43 6.15 -3.94 12.83
C HIS A 43 4.70 -4.40 12.62
N TYR A 44 4.21 -4.34 11.38
CA TYR A 44 2.86 -4.79 11.04
C TYR A 44 2.66 -6.29 11.30
N SER A 45 3.67 -7.12 11.02
CA SER A 45 3.60 -8.57 11.22
C SER A 45 3.42 -8.95 12.69
N ILE A 46 4.17 -8.31 13.60
CA ILE A 46 4.03 -8.54 15.05
C ILE A 46 2.63 -8.20 15.54
N VAL A 47 2.06 -7.06 15.09
CA VAL A 47 0.72 -6.64 15.50
C VAL A 47 -0.35 -7.54 14.89
N ALA A 48 -0.26 -7.84 13.59
CA ALA A 48 -1.20 -8.69 12.89
C ALA A 48 -1.23 -10.12 13.46
N GLN A 49 -0.07 -10.66 13.88
CA GLN A 49 0.01 -11.97 14.51
C GLN A 49 -0.78 -12.00 15.84
N LYS A 50 -0.74 -10.93 16.63
CA LYS A 50 -1.57 -10.77 17.83
C LYS A 50 -3.07 -10.71 17.51
N LEU A 51 -3.43 -10.26 16.31
CA LEU A 51 -4.80 -10.24 15.79
C LEU A 51 -5.18 -11.56 15.07
N GLY A 52 -4.34 -12.60 15.16
CA GLY A 52 -4.59 -13.91 14.57
C GLY A 52 -4.35 -14.00 13.06
N VAL A 53 -3.56 -13.07 12.48
CA VAL A 53 -3.25 -13.03 11.05
C VAL A 53 -1.74 -13.15 10.83
N ASN A 54 -1.32 -14.14 10.03
CA ASN A 54 0.07 -14.27 9.61
C ASN A 54 0.31 -13.54 8.27
N LEU A 55 0.99 -12.39 8.32
CA LEU A 55 1.27 -11.59 7.12
C LEU A 55 2.28 -12.25 6.18
N ALA A 56 3.26 -12.97 6.70
CA ALA A 56 4.25 -13.68 5.88
C ALA A 56 3.57 -14.74 5.02
N ALA A 57 2.73 -15.58 5.64
CA ALA A 57 1.92 -16.55 4.91
C ALA A 57 0.94 -15.90 3.93
N ALA A 58 0.44 -14.69 4.23
CA ALA A 58 -0.42 -13.92 3.31
C ALA A 58 0.33 -13.41 2.09
N LYS A 59 1.57 -13.00 2.29
CA LYS A 59 2.48 -12.57 1.23
C LYS A 59 2.89 -13.74 0.35
N GLU A 60 3.29 -14.87 0.94
CA GLU A 60 3.71 -16.08 0.23
C GLU A 60 2.62 -16.65 -0.70
N ARG A 61 1.36 -16.64 -0.25
CA ARG A 61 0.22 -17.09 -1.08
C ARG A 61 -0.29 -16.04 -2.09
N GLY A 62 0.36 -14.88 -2.18
CA GLY A 62 -0.03 -13.79 -3.09
C GLY A 62 -1.28 -12.99 -2.67
N GLN A 63 -1.83 -13.23 -1.47
CA GLN A 63 -2.98 -12.47 -0.97
C GLN A 63 -2.58 -11.04 -0.54
N LEU A 64 -1.37 -10.88 0.02
CA LEU A 64 -0.84 -9.59 0.48
C LEU A 64 0.35 -9.16 -0.38
N VAL A 65 0.22 -8.01 -1.02
CA VAL A 65 1.36 -7.28 -1.59
C VAL A 65 1.70 -6.15 -0.64
N PHE A 66 2.96 -6.06 -0.21
CA PHE A 66 3.40 -5.10 0.82
C PHE A 66 4.57 -4.27 0.30
N LEU A 67 4.42 -2.95 0.30
CA LEU A 67 5.47 -1.97 -0.03
C LEU A 67 5.95 -1.29 1.25
N GLU A 68 7.24 -1.42 1.56
CA GLU A 68 7.91 -0.71 2.67
C GLU A 68 8.47 0.63 2.16
N GLY A 69 7.65 1.69 2.19
CA GLY A 69 7.97 2.99 1.62
C GLY A 69 9.27 3.59 2.15
N LEU A 70 9.40 3.81 3.46
CA LEU A 70 10.63 4.38 4.03
C LEU A 70 11.88 3.54 3.74
N LYS A 71 11.78 2.20 3.82
CA LYS A 71 12.91 1.33 3.51
C LYS A 71 13.33 1.49 2.06
N SER A 72 12.37 1.42 1.13
CA SER A 72 12.63 1.61 -0.29
C SER A 72 13.13 3.03 -0.61
N CYS A 73 12.73 4.07 0.13
CA CYS A 73 13.31 5.41 0.01
C CYS A 73 14.80 5.39 0.35
N LEU A 74 15.18 4.76 1.48
CA LEU A 74 16.57 4.68 1.91
C LEU A 74 17.41 3.89 0.90
N ASP A 75 16.90 2.76 0.41
CA ASP A 75 17.58 1.93 -0.58
C ASP A 75 17.90 2.73 -1.87
N LEU A 76 16.96 3.57 -2.35
CA LEU A 76 17.16 4.45 -3.50
C LEU A 76 18.18 5.57 -3.24
N LEU A 77 18.11 6.22 -2.09
CA LEU A 77 18.99 7.35 -1.75
C LEU A 77 20.43 6.91 -1.50
N PHE A 78 20.61 5.70 -0.97
CA PHE A 78 21.92 5.16 -0.60
C PHE A 78 22.45 4.09 -1.57
N GLY A 79 21.76 3.88 -2.71
CA GLY A 79 22.28 3.12 -3.85
C GLY A 79 22.32 1.61 -3.66
N ALA A 80 21.37 1.02 -2.93
CA ALA A 80 21.20 -0.43 -2.95
C ALA A 80 20.71 -0.86 -4.35
N GLU A 81 21.34 -1.88 -4.93
CA GLU A 81 21.16 -2.30 -6.32
C GLU A 81 19.67 -2.42 -6.71
N GLU A 82 19.20 -1.54 -7.60
CA GLU A 82 17.92 -1.71 -8.27
C GLU A 82 17.99 -2.96 -9.17
N GLN A 83 16.98 -3.82 -9.10
CA GLN A 83 16.87 -4.92 -10.06
C GLN A 83 16.65 -4.32 -11.47
N PRO A 84 17.46 -4.70 -12.47
CA PRO A 84 17.38 -4.11 -13.79
C PRO A 84 16.03 -4.41 -14.45
N GLY A 85 15.27 -3.36 -14.79
CA GLY A 85 14.12 -3.44 -15.70
C GLY A 85 12.73 -3.08 -15.13
N GLN A 86 12.60 -2.75 -13.83
CA GLN A 86 11.34 -2.24 -13.27
C GLN A 86 11.52 -0.89 -12.58
N PRO A 87 10.72 0.14 -12.92
CA PRO A 87 10.80 1.42 -12.25
C PRO A 87 10.39 1.26 -10.79
N SER A 88 11.19 1.80 -9.87
CA SER A 88 10.88 1.78 -8.45
C SER A 88 9.55 2.49 -8.18
N PRO A 89 8.66 1.93 -7.34
CA PRO A 89 7.41 2.60 -6.94
C PRO A 89 7.64 4.00 -6.35
N LEU A 90 8.85 4.27 -5.85
CA LEU A 90 9.24 5.54 -5.23
C LEU A 90 10.08 6.43 -6.15
N GLN A 91 10.04 6.20 -7.47
CA GLN A 91 10.70 7.06 -8.47
C GLN A 91 10.28 8.54 -8.37
N PHE A 92 9.13 8.83 -7.74
CA PHE A 92 8.67 10.18 -7.46
C PHE A 92 9.66 11.02 -6.63
N LEU A 93 10.60 10.40 -5.90
CA LEU A 93 11.67 11.12 -5.21
C LEU A 93 12.55 11.91 -6.19
N SER A 94 12.68 11.45 -7.44
CA SER A 94 13.47 12.10 -8.49
C SER A 94 12.60 12.90 -9.47
N THR A 95 11.36 12.47 -9.73
CA THR A 95 10.48 13.08 -10.75
C THR A 95 9.33 13.92 -10.17
N SER A 96 9.11 13.88 -8.85
CA SER A 96 7.93 14.43 -8.16
C SER A 96 6.57 13.87 -8.63
N GLU A 97 6.56 12.83 -9.46
CA GLU A 97 5.35 12.22 -10.01
C GLU A 97 5.03 10.87 -9.33
N LEU A 98 3.84 10.73 -8.77
CA LEU A 98 3.37 9.49 -8.12
C LEU A 98 2.88 8.42 -9.11
N ARG A 99 3.18 8.56 -10.41
CA ARG A 99 2.75 7.62 -11.46
C ARG A 99 3.31 6.21 -11.24
N ALA A 100 4.60 6.09 -10.90
CA ALA A 100 5.21 4.79 -10.64
C ALA A 100 4.57 4.07 -9.43
N LEU A 101 4.25 4.82 -8.37
CA LEU A 101 3.55 4.30 -7.20
C LEU A 101 2.12 3.83 -7.58
N PHE A 102 1.41 4.62 -8.38
CA PHE A 102 0.09 4.25 -8.89
C PHE A 102 0.16 2.98 -9.75
N ASP A 103 1.12 2.89 -10.67
CA ASP A 103 1.29 1.71 -11.53
C ASP A 103 1.62 0.46 -10.71
N PHE A 104 2.45 0.59 -9.67
CA PHE A 104 2.68 -0.49 -8.70
C PHE A 104 1.38 -0.96 -8.05
N VAL A 105 0.56 -0.04 -7.52
CA VAL A 105 -0.73 -0.38 -6.89
C VAL A 105 -1.66 -1.07 -7.88
N ARG A 106 -1.77 -0.54 -9.11
CA ARG A 106 -2.63 -1.07 -10.16
C ARG A 106 -2.22 -2.51 -10.53
N VAL A 107 -0.93 -2.75 -10.77
CA VAL A 107 -0.41 -4.09 -11.09
C VAL A 107 -0.64 -5.06 -9.92
N SER A 108 -0.33 -4.63 -8.70
CA SER A 108 -0.48 -5.44 -7.48
C SER A 108 -1.91 -5.93 -7.22
N LEU A 109 -2.91 -5.14 -7.63
CA LEU A 109 -4.33 -5.45 -7.41
C LEU A 109 -5.02 -6.00 -8.65
N THR A 110 -4.31 -6.18 -9.76
CA THR A 110 -4.88 -6.83 -10.94
C THR A 110 -5.15 -8.30 -10.59
N PRO A 111 -6.37 -8.83 -10.89
CA PRO A 111 -6.66 -10.24 -10.70
C PRO A 111 -5.70 -11.09 -11.53
N ALA A 112 -5.10 -12.11 -10.92
CA ALA A 112 -4.38 -13.14 -11.67
C ALA A 112 -5.34 -14.29 -12.02
N ASP A 113 -5.09 -14.99 -13.13
CA ASP A 113 -5.87 -16.16 -13.51
C ASP A 113 -5.80 -17.22 -12.40
N GLY A 114 -6.96 -17.61 -11.86
CA GLY A 114 -7.06 -18.58 -10.77
C GLY A 114 -7.10 -18.00 -9.35
N ASP A 115 -6.98 -16.67 -9.18
CA ASP A 115 -7.20 -16.03 -7.88
C ASP A 115 -8.66 -16.18 -7.43
N SER A 116 -8.88 -16.69 -6.21
CA SER A 116 -10.23 -16.85 -5.60
C SER A 116 -10.55 -15.76 -4.57
N TRP A 117 -9.86 -14.62 -4.64
CA TRP A 117 -10.02 -13.52 -3.69
C TRP A 117 -11.38 -12.83 -3.84
N LYS A 118 -11.99 -12.44 -2.72
CA LYS A 118 -13.30 -11.77 -2.73
C LYS A 118 -13.31 -10.37 -3.35
N GLY A 119 -12.14 -9.78 -3.54
CA GLY A 119 -11.97 -8.47 -4.17
C GLY A 119 -10.66 -7.79 -3.77
N PRO A 120 -10.26 -6.74 -4.52
CA PRO A 120 -9.07 -5.95 -4.23
C PRO A 120 -9.31 -4.91 -3.12
N VAL A 121 -8.30 -4.70 -2.30
CA VAL A 121 -8.29 -3.69 -1.24
C VAL A 121 -6.94 -2.98 -1.27
N LEU A 122 -6.98 -1.65 -1.33
CA LEU A 122 -5.80 -0.80 -1.14
C LEU A 122 -5.81 -0.24 0.29
N LEU A 123 -4.71 -0.44 1.00
CA LEU A 123 -4.42 0.25 2.24
C LEU A 123 -3.18 1.12 2.02
N VAL A 124 -3.23 2.36 2.50
CA VAL A 124 -2.08 3.28 2.49
C VAL A 124 -2.01 3.86 3.89
N ASP A 125 -0.90 3.66 4.60
CA ASP A 125 -0.68 4.35 5.86
C ASP A 125 -0.15 5.78 5.61
N ASP A 126 -0.17 6.60 6.66
CA ASP A 126 0.29 7.99 6.72
C ASP A 126 0.69 8.67 5.39
N LEU A 127 -0.30 9.21 4.68
CA LEU A 127 -0.10 9.94 3.42
C LEU A 127 0.75 11.20 3.58
N SER A 128 0.93 11.72 4.81
CA SER A 128 1.76 12.91 5.05
C SER A 128 3.24 12.64 4.72
N VAL A 129 3.66 11.37 4.73
CA VAL A 129 5.00 10.95 4.32
C VAL A 129 5.27 11.30 2.85
N LEU A 130 4.29 11.13 1.95
CA LEU A 130 4.45 11.52 0.54
C LEU A 130 4.72 13.02 0.39
N LEU A 131 3.99 13.84 1.13
CA LEU A 131 4.18 15.30 1.14
C LEU A 131 5.55 15.67 1.72
N SER A 132 5.96 15.01 2.80
CA SER A 132 7.25 15.22 3.47
C SER A 132 8.43 14.84 2.57
N LEU A 133 8.24 13.86 1.69
CA LEU A 133 9.20 13.44 0.67
C LEU A 133 9.16 14.30 -0.61
N GLY A 134 8.41 15.41 -0.61
CA GLY A 134 8.42 16.39 -1.70
C GLY A 134 7.33 16.21 -2.76
N ALA A 135 6.42 15.24 -2.62
CA ALA A 135 5.30 15.12 -3.54
C ALA A 135 4.37 16.35 -3.43
N ALA A 136 4.00 16.93 -4.57
CA ALA A 136 3.07 18.05 -4.60
C ALA A 136 1.68 17.62 -4.08
N PRO A 137 0.94 18.48 -3.34
CA PRO A 137 -0.38 18.14 -2.84
C PRO A 137 -1.36 17.70 -3.94
N VAL A 138 -1.30 18.34 -5.11
CA VAL A 138 -2.12 17.96 -6.28
C VAL A 138 -1.78 16.55 -6.77
N ALA A 139 -0.49 16.20 -6.82
CA ALA A 139 -0.06 14.86 -7.21
C ALA A 139 -0.57 13.78 -6.23
N VAL A 140 -0.60 14.07 -4.92
CA VAL A 140 -1.15 13.16 -3.91
C VAL A 140 -2.66 12.99 -4.09
N LEU A 141 -3.40 14.07 -4.37
CA LEU A 141 -4.83 14.00 -4.66
C LEU A 141 -5.11 13.20 -5.93
N ASP A 142 -4.33 13.42 -6.99
CA ASP A 142 -4.43 12.67 -8.24
C ASP A 142 -4.14 11.18 -8.00
N PHE A 143 -3.08 10.85 -7.26
CA PHE A 143 -2.76 9.48 -6.87
C PHE A 143 -3.94 8.80 -6.16
N ILE A 144 -4.51 9.43 -5.13
CA ILE A 144 -5.67 8.90 -4.40
C ILE A 144 -6.86 8.70 -5.34
N HIS A 145 -7.12 9.68 -6.21
CA HIS A 145 -8.21 9.64 -7.17
C HIS A 145 -8.05 8.46 -8.15
N TYR A 146 -6.88 8.33 -8.78
CA TYR A 146 -6.60 7.25 -9.72
C TYR A 146 -6.66 5.88 -9.05
N CYS A 147 -6.07 5.73 -7.85
CA CYS A 147 -6.17 4.50 -7.06
C CYS A 147 -7.62 4.13 -6.77
N ARG A 148 -8.44 5.09 -6.31
CA ARG A 148 -9.86 4.85 -6.04
C ARG A 148 -10.59 4.39 -7.30
N MET A 149 -10.38 5.06 -8.43
CA MET A 149 -11.02 4.69 -9.69
C MET A 149 -10.58 3.29 -10.15
N SER A 150 -9.29 2.95 -10.10
CA SER A 150 -8.80 1.63 -10.50
C SER A 150 -9.31 0.51 -9.58
N VAL A 151 -9.21 0.68 -8.26
CA VAL A 151 -9.60 -0.37 -7.30
C VAL A 151 -11.12 -0.56 -7.26
N CYS A 152 -11.88 0.54 -7.34
CA CYS A 152 -13.34 0.48 -7.20
C CYS A 152 -14.07 0.20 -8.52
N CYS A 153 -13.50 0.56 -9.68
CA CYS A 153 -14.16 0.36 -10.98
C CYS A 153 -13.78 -0.94 -11.69
N GLN A 154 -12.73 -1.66 -11.27
CA GLN A 154 -12.41 -3.00 -11.79
C GLN A 154 -13.39 -4.11 -11.32
N LEU A 155 -14.47 -3.75 -10.61
CA LEU A 155 -15.50 -4.67 -10.10
C LEU A 155 -16.83 -4.55 -10.87
N LYS A 156 -16.80 -4.22 -12.17
CA LYS A 156 -18.00 -4.22 -13.03
C LYS A 156 -18.24 -5.60 -13.65
#